data_AF-A0A519YQA5-F1
#
_entry.id   AF-A0A519YQA5-F1
#
_cell.length_a   1.000
_cell.length_b   1.000
_cell.length_c   1.000
_cell.angle_alpha   90.00
_cell.angle_beta   90.00
_cell.angle_gamma   90.00
#
_symmetry.space_group_name_H-M   'P 1'
#
loop_
_entity.id
_entity.type
_entity.pdbx_description
1 polymer ?
#
loop_
_entity_poly.entity_id
_entity_poly.type
_entity_poly.pdbx_seq_one_letter_code
_entity_poly.pdbx_strand_id
1 'polypeptide(L)'
;MSTFPPFVATAFTAGMAVFRRQGVHAPTDAELVTALGTTPAALAAQYPDRAALLLHSLRTDLERQKQDHVRLYARFASAVERLYALINYTIEDLVVTNTAYLTDLGQFPAAWQLVQDHLATYSTPQLHQLLNEGILQGLFRSDINIRLVTIILIQQVNIAITPDIFPAGSFQAAEIFRSIFLYYIRGLCTDQGARLAAEHFARM
;
A
#
# COMPACT_ATOMS: atom_id res chain seq x y z
N MET A 1 -2.72 -7.26 -28.94
CA MET A 1 -3.74 -7.17 -27.86
C MET A 1 -3.20 -7.91 -26.65
N SER A 2 -2.49 -7.23 -25.74
CA SER A 2 -2.06 -7.84 -24.47
C SER A 2 -3.10 -7.56 -23.41
N THR A 3 -4.07 -8.45 -23.25
CA THR A 3 -4.89 -8.52 -22.05
C THR A 3 -4.04 -9.17 -20.96
N PHE A 4 -3.28 -8.37 -20.23
CA PHE A 4 -2.64 -8.84 -19.01
C PHE A 4 -3.76 -9.20 -18.01
N PRO A 5 -3.75 -10.40 -17.40
CA PRO A 5 -4.73 -10.74 -16.37
C PRO A 5 -4.67 -9.72 -15.21
N PRO A 6 -5.73 -9.49 -14.42
CA PRO A 6 -5.61 -8.62 -13.24
C PRO A 6 -4.42 -9.08 -12.37
N PHE A 7 -3.58 -8.15 -11.91
CA PHE A 7 -2.56 -8.49 -10.93
C PHE A 7 -3.25 -8.67 -9.60
N VAL A 8 -3.19 -9.89 -9.06
CA VAL A 8 -3.67 -10.16 -7.72
C VAL A 8 -2.47 -10.06 -6.78
N ALA A 9 -2.55 -9.16 -5.81
CA ALA A 9 -1.59 -9.07 -4.73
C ALA A 9 -1.39 -10.45 -4.07
N THR A 10 -0.16 -10.75 -3.64
CA THR A 10 0.04 -11.99 -2.87
C THR A 10 -0.74 -11.87 -1.57
N ALA A 11 -1.42 -12.94 -1.15
CA ALA A 11 -2.16 -12.93 0.11
C ALA A 11 -1.26 -12.52 1.28
N PHE A 12 -1.83 -11.78 2.24
CA PHE A 12 -1.16 -11.47 3.50
C PHE A 12 -0.68 -12.75 4.17
N THR A 13 0.49 -12.70 4.80
CA THR A 13 0.89 -13.79 5.72
C THR A 13 -0.17 -13.97 6.80
N ALA A 14 -0.41 -15.19 7.26
CA ALA A 14 -1.58 -15.51 8.06
C ALA A 14 -1.76 -14.63 9.31
N GLY A 15 -0.68 -14.32 10.05
CA GLY A 15 -0.75 -13.40 11.20
C GLY A 15 -1.13 -11.98 10.80
N MET A 16 -0.53 -11.45 9.74
CA MET A 16 -0.89 -10.13 9.20
C MET A 16 -2.33 -10.07 8.71
N ALA A 17 -2.83 -11.15 8.10
CA ALA A 17 -4.21 -11.23 7.63
C ALA A 17 -5.22 -11.12 8.77
N VAL A 18 -4.90 -11.68 9.95
CA VAL A 18 -5.73 -11.54 11.15
C VAL A 18 -5.70 -10.11 11.65
N PHE A 19 -4.51 -9.50 11.82
CA PHE A 19 -4.39 -8.13 12.29
C PHE A 19 -5.09 -7.12 11.40
N ARG A 20 -4.91 -7.21 10.07
CA ARG A 20 -5.57 -6.28 9.14
C ARG A 20 -7.08 -6.38 9.18
N ARG A 21 -7.67 -7.57 9.39
CA ARG A 21 -9.13 -7.74 9.40
C ARG A 21 -9.78 -7.31 10.71
N GLN A 22 -9.10 -7.52 11.83
CA GLN A 22 -9.71 -7.42 13.16
C GLN A 22 -9.14 -6.28 14.03
N GLY A 23 -8.00 -5.70 13.65
CA GLY A 23 -7.20 -4.88 14.57
C GLY A 23 -6.10 -5.71 15.25
N VAL A 24 -5.24 -5.04 16.01
CA VAL A 24 -4.13 -5.66 16.72
C VAL A 24 -4.57 -6.23 18.07
N HIS A 25 -5.50 -5.54 18.74
CA HIS A 25 -5.94 -5.88 20.09
C HIS A 25 -7.03 -6.94 20.12
N ALA A 26 -7.93 -6.95 19.13
CA ALA A 26 -9.10 -7.83 19.12
C ALA A 26 -8.80 -9.34 19.01
N PRO A 27 -7.82 -9.81 18.19
CA PRO A 27 -7.57 -11.23 18.03
C PRO A 27 -7.10 -11.91 19.31
N THR A 28 -7.69 -13.05 19.65
CA THR A 28 -7.21 -13.89 20.75
C THR A 28 -5.93 -14.63 20.38
N ASP A 29 -5.14 -15.03 21.38
CA ASP A 29 -3.94 -15.85 21.13
C ASP A 29 -4.30 -17.19 20.48
N ALA A 30 -5.47 -17.76 20.79
CA ALA A 30 -5.96 -18.99 20.17
C ALA A 30 -6.21 -18.82 18.66
N GLU A 31 -6.81 -17.70 18.25
CA GLU A 31 -7.00 -17.36 16.83
C GLU A 31 -5.67 -17.16 16.11
N LEU A 32 -4.71 -16.47 16.75
CA LEU A 32 -3.38 -16.25 16.18
C LEU A 32 -2.59 -17.55 16.05
N VAL A 33 -2.63 -18.42 17.06
CA VAL A 33 -2.03 -19.76 17.02
C VAL A 33 -2.59 -20.56 15.84
N THR A 34 -3.92 -20.55 15.69
CA THR A 34 -4.61 -21.25 14.61
C THR A 34 -4.22 -20.68 13.25
N ALA A 35 -4.23 -19.36 13.10
CA ALA A 35 -3.88 -18.70 11.84
C ALA A 35 -2.42 -18.95 11.44
N LEU A 36 -1.49 -18.88 12.40
CA LEU A 36 -0.06 -19.08 12.16
C LEU A 36 0.32 -20.56 12.02
N GLY A 37 -0.60 -21.49 12.28
CA GLY A 37 -0.31 -22.93 12.24
C GLY A 37 0.74 -23.34 13.28
N THR A 38 0.73 -22.72 14.45
CA THR A 38 1.73 -22.92 15.52
C THR A 38 1.08 -23.51 16.79
N THR A 39 1.79 -23.51 17.91
CA THR A 39 1.26 -23.88 19.23
C THR A 39 1.36 -22.70 20.20
N PRO A 40 0.57 -22.65 21.29
CA PRO A 40 0.67 -21.59 22.28
C PRO A 40 2.07 -21.45 22.88
N ALA A 41 2.72 -22.58 23.18
CA ALA A 41 4.08 -22.60 23.71
C ALA A 41 5.11 -22.03 22.71
N ALA A 42 5.01 -22.40 21.44
CA ALA A 42 5.90 -21.86 20.40
C ALA A 42 5.65 -20.38 20.13
N LEU A 43 4.39 -19.93 20.13
CA LEU A 43 4.04 -18.53 19.96
C LEU A 43 4.64 -17.67 21.10
N ALA A 44 4.45 -18.09 22.35
CA ALA A 44 4.98 -17.38 23.52
C ALA A 44 6.51 -17.40 23.58
N ALA A 45 7.15 -18.49 23.14
CA ALA A 45 8.60 -18.59 23.07
C ALA A 45 9.20 -17.70 21.97
N GLN A 46 8.51 -17.54 20.84
CA GLN A 46 9.00 -16.77 19.70
C GLN A 46 8.67 -15.28 19.81
N TYR A 47 7.53 -14.94 20.40
CA TYR A 47 7.05 -13.57 20.54
C TYR A 47 6.66 -13.30 22.00
N PRO A 48 7.44 -12.49 22.74
CA PRO A 48 7.19 -12.24 24.14
C PRO A 48 5.91 -11.44 24.39
N ASP A 49 5.46 -10.66 23.41
CA ASP A 49 4.25 -9.88 23.48
C ASP A 49 3.61 -9.67 22.09
N ARG A 50 2.44 -9.03 22.10
CA ARG A 50 1.67 -8.72 20.89
C ARG A 50 2.41 -7.75 19.96
N ALA A 51 3.19 -6.81 20.52
CA ALA A 51 3.93 -5.83 19.75
C ALA A 51 5.04 -6.50 18.93
N ALA A 52 5.74 -7.48 19.50
CA ALA A 52 6.77 -8.26 18.82
C ALA A 52 6.18 -9.07 17.65
N LEU A 53 5.04 -9.73 17.86
CA LEU A 53 4.35 -10.47 16.81
C LEU A 53 3.85 -9.54 15.69
N LEU A 54 3.26 -8.38 16.04
CA LEU A 54 2.85 -7.37 15.07
C LEU A 54 4.05 -6.91 14.23
N LEU A 55 5.17 -6.54 14.88
CA LEU A 55 6.35 -6.02 14.20
C LEU A 55 6.95 -7.05 13.23
N HIS A 56 7.01 -8.32 13.63
CA HIS A 56 7.45 -9.40 12.76
C HIS A 56 6.51 -9.62 11.57
N SER A 57 5.20 -9.66 11.83
CA SER A 57 4.17 -9.84 10.80
C SER A 57 4.20 -8.70 9.79
N LEU A 58 4.29 -7.46 10.26
CA LEU A 58 4.39 -6.26 9.44
C LEU A 58 5.67 -6.24 8.60
N ARG A 59 6.82 -6.57 9.18
CA ARG A 59 8.08 -6.64 8.43
C ARG A 59 8.00 -7.64 7.27
N THR A 60 7.43 -8.81 7.54
CA THR A 60 7.26 -9.85 6.51
C THR A 60 6.29 -9.39 5.42
N ASP A 61 5.21 -8.70 5.81
CA ASP A 61 4.23 -8.14 4.88
C ASP A 61 4.82 -7.06 3.95
N LEU A 62 5.66 -6.18 4.50
CA LEU A 62 6.34 -5.15 3.73
C LEU A 62 7.31 -5.76 2.73
N GLU A 63 8.04 -6.83 3.09
CA GLU A 63 8.90 -7.53 2.13
C GLU A 63 8.11 -8.25 1.03
N ARG A 64 6.98 -8.88 1.38
CA ARG A 64 6.02 -9.42 0.39
C ARG A 64 5.57 -8.31 -0.57
N GLN A 65 5.19 -7.14 -0.05
CA GLN A 65 4.77 -6.00 -0.86
C GLN A 65 5.87 -5.55 -1.84
N LYS A 66 7.14 -5.49 -1.41
CA LYS A 66 8.24 -5.14 -2.32
C LYS A 66 8.34 -6.12 -3.49
N GLN A 67 8.16 -7.42 -3.22
CA GLN A 67 8.17 -8.44 -4.27
C GLN A 67 6.95 -8.34 -5.19
N ASP A 68 5.78 -8.01 -4.65
CA ASP A 68 4.57 -7.73 -5.44
C ASP A 68 4.81 -6.55 -6.39
N HIS A 69 5.37 -5.45 -5.91
CA HIS A 69 5.68 -4.28 -6.75
C HIS A 69 6.65 -4.62 -7.88
N VAL A 70 7.70 -5.41 -7.61
CA VAL A 70 8.64 -5.86 -8.65
C VAL A 70 7.91 -6.67 -9.73
N ARG A 71 7.07 -7.63 -9.33
CA ARG A 71 6.27 -8.43 -10.27
C ARG A 71 5.29 -7.56 -11.04
N LEU A 72 4.64 -6.61 -10.37
CA LEU A 72 3.69 -5.69 -10.97
C LEU A 72 4.36 -4.83 -12.05
N TYR A 73 5.51 -4.24 -11.74
CA TYR A 73 6.24 -3.36 -12.66
C TYR A 73 6.73 -4.08 -13.91
N ALA A 74 7.12 -5.34 -13.79
CA ALA A 74 7.56 -6.17 -14.90
C ALA A 74 6.47 -6.43 -15.96
N ARG A 75 5.19 -6.19 -15.61
CA ARG A 75 4.04 -6.44 -16.50
C ARG A 75 3.66 -5.26 -17.38
N PHE A 76 4.11 -4.06 -17.02
CA PHE A 76 3.71 -2.83 -17.69
C PHE A 76 4.92 -2.15 -18.30
N ALA A 77 4.76 -1.70 -19.55
CA ALA A 77 5.84 -1.11 -20.32
C ALA A 77 6.00 0.39 -19.99
N SER A 78 4.89 1.10 -19.77
CA SER A 78 4.91 2.54 -19.52
C SER A 78 4.84 2.91 -18.04
N ALA A 79 5.37 4.08 -17.71
CA ALA A 79 5.33 4.61 -16.36
C ALA A 79 3.91 4.92 -15.87
N VAL A 80 3.02 5.36 -16.77
CA VAL A 80 1.61 5.63 -16.41
C VAL A 80 0.87 4.34 -16.05
N GLU A 81 1.03 3.27 -16.84
CA GLU A 81 0.41 1.98 -16.51
C GLU A 81 0.89 1.45 -15.16
N ARG A 82 2.21 1.51 -14.89
CA ARG A 82 2.79 1.10 -13.60
C ARG A 82 2.23 1.90 -12.43
N LEU A 83 2.09 3.22 -12.59
CA LEU A 83 1.59 4.10 -11.53
C LEU A 83 0.14 3.76 -11.17
N TYR A 84 -0.73 3.64 -12.16
CA TYR A 84 -2.12 3.28 -11.91
C TYR A 84 -2.25 1.84 -11.40
N ALA A 85 -1.41 0.91 -11.87
CA ALA A 85 -1.38 -0.44 -11.34
C ALA A 85 -1.00 -0.46 -9.85
N LEU A 86 -0.03 0.38 -9.44
CA LEU A 86 0.36 0.54 -8.04
C LEU A 86 -0.78 1.13 -7.19
N ILE A 87 -1.54 2.08 -7.75
CA ILE A 87 -2.72 2.66 -7.11
C ILE A 87 -3.79 1.59 -6.89
N ASN A 88 -4.10 0.79 -7.90
CA ASN A 88 -5.08 -0.30 -7.78
C ASN A 88 -4.62 -1.35 -6.77
N TYR A 89 -3.34 -1.76 -6.82
CA TYR A 89 -2.75 -2.64 -5.82
C TYR A 89 -2.95 -2.10 -4.40
N THR A 90 -2.68 -0.81 -4.19
CA THR A 90 -2.84 -0.18 -2.87
C THR A 90 -4.30 -0.13 -2.44
N ILE A 91 -5.23 0.15 -3.36
CA ILE A 91 -6.67 0.12 -3.10
C ILE A 91 -7.11 -1.28 -2.65
N GLU A 92 -6.69 -2.34 -3.36
CA GLU A 92 -7.01 -3.72 -3.01
C GLU A 92 -6.51 -4.10 -1.61
N ASP A 93 -5.26 -3.72 -1.28
CA ASP A 93 -4.68 -3.92 0.05
C ASP A 93 -5.47 -3.17 1.14
N LEU A 94 -5.94 -1.95 0.84
CA LEU A 94 -6.71 -1.13 1.79
C LEU A 94 -8.16 -1.60 1.95
N VAL A 95 -8.80 -2.16 0.92
CA VAL A 95 -10.19 -2.67 0.99
C VAL A 95 -10.33 -3.76 2.04
N VAL A 96 -9.33 -4.61 2.19
CA VAL A 96 -9.32 -5.69 3.18
C VAL A 96 -8.67 -5.31 4.51
N THR A 97 -8.33 -4.04 4.68
CA THR A 97 -7.76 -3.48 5.91
C THR A 97 -8.84 -2.75 6.70
N ASN A 98 -9.12 -3.25 7.89
CA ASN A 98 -10.06 -2.66 8.83
C ASN A 98 -9.50 -1.37 9.43
N THR A 99 -10.34 -0.35 9.57
CA THR A 99 -9.96 0.91 10.24
C THR A 99 -9.40 0.69 11.65
N ALA A 100 -9.90 -0.30 12.39
CA ALA A 100 -9.39 -0.66 13.71
C ALA A 100 -7.88 -1.00 13.68
N TYR A 101 -7.42 -1.68 12.62
CA TYR A 101 -5.98 -1.96 12.46
C TYR A 101 -5.16 -0.69 12.30
N LEU A 102 -5.63 0.29 11.52
CA LEU A 102 -4.93 1.56 11.32
C LEU A 102 -4.88 2.39 12.60
N THR A 103 -5.98 2.43 13.35
CA THR A 103 -6.06 3.05 14.67
C THR A 103 -5.10 2.39 15.66
N ASP A 104 -5.14 1.06 15.74
CA ASP A 104 -4.28 0.30 16.64
C ASP A 104 -2.80 0.47 16.27
N LEU A 105 -2.45 0.41 14.99
CA LEU A 105 -1.07 0.54 14.50
C LEU A 105 -0.42 1.85 14.95
N GLY A 106 -1.18 2.95 14.99
CA GLY A 106 -0.72 4.24 15.51
C GLY A 106 -0.34 4.22 17.00
N GLN A 107 -0.84 3.25 17.76
CA GLN A 107 -0.52 3.05 19.18
C GLN A 107 0.73 2.20 19.41
N PHE A 108 1.33 1.62 18.35
CA PHE A 108 2.57 0.84 18.41
C PHE A 108 3.70 1.60 17.71
N PRO A 109 4.48 2.46 18.42
CA PRO A 109 5.45 3.37 17.79
C PRO A 109 6.48 2.67 16.91
N ALA A 110 6.98 1.50 17.33
CA ALA A 110 7.95 0.74 16.55
C ALA A 110 7.36 0.18 15.24
N ALA A 111 6.10 -0.25 15.25
CA ALA A 111 5.42 -0.74 14.05
C ALA A 111 5.07 0.43 13.12
N TRP A 112 4.58 1.54 13.67
CA TRP A 112 4.34 2.76 12.91
C TRP A 112 5.63 3.30 12.27
N GLN A 113 6.72 3.38 13.03
CA GLN A 113 8.02 3.79 12.52
C GLN A 113 8.50 2.88 11.38
N LEU A 114 8.28 1.57 11.48
CA LEU A 114 8.61 0.64 10.40
C LEU A 114 7.86 0.94 9.10
N VAL A 115 6.58 1.35 9.18
CA VAL A 115 5.83 1.82 8.00
C VAL A 115 6.42 3.12 7.45
N GLN A 116 6.70 4.09 8.32
CA GLN A 116 7.27 5.38 7.90
C GLN A 116 8.66 5.19 7.24
N ASP A 117 9.50 4.33 7.80
CA ASP A 117 10.81 3.99 7.25
C ASP A 117 10.66 3.32 5.88
N HIS A 118 9.69 2.41 5.72
CA HIS A 118 9.42 1.77 4.42
C HIS A 118 8.96 2.79 3.38
N LEU A 119 8.06 3.71 3.74
CA LEU A 119 7.62 4.78 2.84
C LEU A 119 8.79 5.68 2.43
N ALA A 120 9.67 6.04 3.37
CA ALA A 120 10.81 6.92 3.12
C ALA A 120 11.93 6.23 2.31
N THR A 121 12.31 5.01 2.69
CA THR A 121 13.51 4.33 2.19
C THR A 121 13.25 3.46 0.96
N TYR A 122 12.01 2.97 0.79
CA TYR A 122 11.63 2.14 -0.34
C TYR A 122 10.62 2.84 -1.26
N SER A 123 9.45 3.25 -0.76
CA SER A 123 8.39 3.76 -1.65
C SER A 123 8.73 5.09 -2.31
N THR A 124 9.34 6.02 -1.57
CA THR A 124 9.71 7.36 -2.05
C THR A 124 10.68 7.30 -3.24
N PRO A 125 11.84 6.61 -3.19
CA PRO A 125 12.74 6.55 -4.33
C PRO A 125 12.14 5.81 -5.52
N GLN A 126 11.33 4.76 -5.29
CA GLN A 126 10.64 4.03 -6.36
C GLN A 126 9.63 4.92 -7.09
N LEU A 127 8.85 5.71 -6.35
CA LEU A 127 7.89 6.64 -6.94
C LEU A 127 8.60 7.77 -7.68
N HIS A 128 9.66 8.34 -7.10
CA HIS A 128 10.45 9.37 -7.76
C HIS A 128 11.00 8.87 -9.11
N GLN A 129 11.58 7.67 -9.14
CA GLN A 129 12.09 7.08 -10.37
C GLN A 129 10.97 6.88 -11.39
N LEU A 130 9.82 6.34 -10.98
CA LEU A 130 8.67 6.12 -11.85
C LEU A 130 8.17 7.43 -12.48
N LEU A 131 8.09 8.50 -11.69
CA LEU A 131 7.72 9.83 -12.19
C LEU A 131 8.74 10.35 -13.20
N ASN A 132 10.03 10.18 -12.93
CA ASN A 132 11.09 10.60 -13.85
C ASN A 132 11.01 9.84 -15.18
N GLU A 133 10.81 8.52 -15.13
CA GLU A 133 10.59 7.69 -16.32
C GLU A 133 9.40 8.19 -17.13
N GLY A 134 8.27 8.50 -16.49
CA GLY A 134 7.08 8.98 -17.19
C GLY A 134 7.24 10.38 -17.78
N ILE A 135 8.04 11.27 -17.17
CA ILE A 135 8.41 12.56 -17.78
C ILE A 135 9.26 12.33 -19.03
N LEU A 136 10.27 11.46 -18.96
CA LEU A 136 11.14 11.13 -20.11
C LEU A 136 10.35 10.45 -21.25
N GLN A 137 9.31 9.69 -20.91
CA GLN A 137 8.38 9.09 -21.88
C GLN A 137 7.34 10.08 -22.43
N GLY A 138 7.28 11.32 -21.93
CA GLY A 138 6.26 12.31 -22.31
C GLY A 138 4.85 12.01 -21.80
N LEU A 139 4.71 11.11 -20.83
CA LEU A 139 3.43 10.67 -20.26
C LEU A 139 3.03 11.46 -19.01
N PHE A 140 4.01 11.99 -18.29
CA PHE A 140 3.80 12.95 -17.20
C PHE A 140 4.30 14.33 -17.62
N ARG A 141 3.69 15.36 -17.03
CA ARG A 141 4.04 16.75 -17.29
C ARG A 141 5.50 17.04 -16.90
N SER A 142 6.24 17.70 -17.80
CA SER A 142 7.65 18.06 -17.58
C SER A 142 7.83 19.37 -16.81
N ASP A 143 6.77 20.15 -16.61
CA ASP A 143 6.80 21.45 -15.92
C ASP A 143 6.62 21.34 -14.39
N ILE A 144 6.69 20.13 -13.84
CA ILE A 144 6.53 19.86 -12.41
C ILE A 144 7.87 19.83 -11.67
N ASN A 145 7.84 20.21 -10.40
CA ASN A 145 8.93 19.89 -9.48
C ASN A 145 8.78 18.43 -9.02
N ILE A 146 9.49 17.51 -9.68
CA ILE A 146 9.39 16.07 -9.42
C ILE A 146 9.63 15.69 -7.95
N ARG A 147 10.57 16.36 -7.27
CA ARG A 147 10.86 16.09 -5.84
C ARG A 147 9.66 16.45 -4.98
N LEU A 148 9.09 17.64 -5.20
CA LEU A 148 7.91 18.09 -4.46
C LEU A 148 6.70 17.19 -4.72
N VAL A 149 6.46 16.84 -5.98
CA VAL A 149 5.36 15.94 -6.37
C VAL A 149 5.51 14.56 -5.73
N THR A 150 6.73 14.00 -5.71
CA THR A 150 7.00 12.73 -5.02
C THR A 150 6.63 12.81 -3.54
N ILE A 151 7.07 13.87 -2.85
CA ILE A 151 6.76 14.08 -1.43
C ILE A 151 5.24 14.17 -1.22
N ILE A 152 4.54 14.97 -2.04
CA ILE A 152 3.08 15.14 -1.93
C ILE A 152 2.36 13.80 -2.08
N LEU A 153 2.71 13.00 -3.08
CA LEU A 153 2.09 11.70 -3.30
C LEU A 153 2.34 10.74 -2.13
N ILE A 154 3.55 10.70 -1.57
CA ILE A 154 3.83 9.89 -0.37
C ILE A 154 3.03 10.39 0.84
N GLN A 155 2.89 11.70 1.01
CA GLN A 155 2.06 12.25 2.09
C GLN A 155 0.57 11.95 1.90
N GLN A 156 0.08 11.85 0.66
CA GLN A 156 -1.28 11.38 0.40
C GLN A 156 -1.47 9.92 0.85
N VAL A 157 -0.47 9.05 0.67
CA VAL A 157 -0.51 7.69 1.26
C VAL A 157 -0.66 7.79 2.78
N ASN A 158 0.17 8.61 3.44
CA ASN A 158 0.10 8.84 4.88
C ASN A 158 -1.28 9.33 5.33
N ILE A 159 -1.89 10.27 4.60
CA ILE A 159 -3.24 10.77 4.90
C ILE A 159 -4.26 9.63 4.93
N ALA A 160 -4.16 8.67 4.01
CA ALA A 160 -5.11 7.56 3.94
C ALA A 160 -4.93 6.52 5.06
N ILE A 161 -3.72 6.38 5.62
CA ILE A 161 -3.40 5.36 6.63
C ILE A 161 -3.27 5.92 8.06
N THR A 162 -3.24 7.25 8.21
CA THR A 162 -3.14 7.89 9.52
C THR A 162 -4.54 7.95 10.14
N PRO A 163 -4.72 7.42 11.36
CA PRO A 163 -6.00 7.51 12.04
C PRO A 163 -6.37 8.96 12.36
N ASP A 164 -7.67 9.22 12.54
CA ASP A 164 -8.23 10.49 13.05
C ASP A 164 -8.05 11.74 12.17
N ILE A 165 -7.50 11.62 10.96
CA ILE A 165 -7.55 12.72 9.96
C ILE A 165 -8.99 12.95 9.47
N PHE A 166 -9.73 11.86 9.31
CA PHE A 166 -11.13 11.88 8.87
C PHE A 166 -12.03 11.49 10.06
N PRO A 167 -13.28 11.98 10.09
CA PRO A 167 -14.21 11.64 11.16
C PRO A 167 -14.37 10.12 11.30
N ALA A 168 -14.27 9.63 12.54
CA ALA A 168 -14.27 8.20 12.84
C ALA A 168 -15.50 7.49 12.25
N GLY A 169 -15.27 6.32 11.63
CA GLY A 169 -16.32 5.49 11.02
C GLY A 169 -17.00 6.08 9.78
N SER A 170 -16.55 7.23 9.28
CA SER A 170 -17.22 7.89 8.14
C SER A 170 -16.78 7.37 6.78
N PHE A 171 -15.52 6.93 6.64
CA PHE A 171 -14.96 6.51 5.36
C PHE A 171 -13.98 5.34 5.53
N GLN A 172 -13.93 4.45 4.55
CA GLN A 172 -12.90 3.41 4.49
C GLN A 172 -11.59 3.98 3.94
N ALA A 173 -10.45 3.44 4.38
CA ALA A 173 -9.13 3.91 3.94
C ALA A 173 -8.96 3.83 2.40
N ALA A 174 -9.51 2.78 1.77
CA ALA A 174 -9.49 2.64 0.31
C ALA A 174 -10.26 3.74 -0.41
N GLU A 175 -11.38 4.19 0.15
CA GLU A 175 -12.20 5.28 -0.40
C GLU A 175 -11.47 6.62 -0.30
N ILE A 176 -10.88 6.91 0.86
CA ILE A 176 -10.03 8.08 1.09
C ILE A 176 -8.87 8.09 0.08
N PHE A 177 -8.14 6.99 0.00
CA PHE A 177 -6.98 6.84 -0.88
C PHE A 177 -7.38 7.06 -2.35
N ARG A 178 -8.46 6.43 -2.82
CA ARG A 178 -8.95 6.63 -4.18
C ARG A 178 -9.33 8.10 -4.43
N SER A 179 -9.99 8.74 -3.49
CA SER A 179 -10.49 10.11 -3.62
C SER A 179 -9.37 11.14 -3.73
N ILE A 180 -8.27 10.97 -2.98
CA ILE A 180 -7.14 11.90 -3.03
C ILE A 180 -6.24 11.66 -4.26
N PHE A 181 -6.01 10.40 -4.66
CA PHE A 181 -5.08 10.08 -5.75
C PHE A 181 -5.67 10.29 -7.14
N LEU A 182 -6.96 9.98 -7.35
CA LEU A 182 -7.57 9.97 -8.68
C LEU A 182 -7.42 11.32 -9.41
N TYR A 183 -7.74 12.42 -8.73
CA TYR A 183 -7.67 13.75 -9.31
C TYR A 183 -6.22 14.22 -9.50
N TYR A 184 -5.35 13.89 -8.55
CA TYR A 184 -3.96 14.30 -8.60
C TYR A 184 -3.21 13.64 -9.76
N ILE A 185 -3.37 12.32 -9.95
CA ILE A 185 -2.73 11.60 -11.06
C ILE A 185 -3.27 12.06 -12.40
N ARG A 186 -4.58 12.34 -12.50
CA ARG A 186 -5.15 12.88 -13.75
C ARG A 186 -4.53 14.23 -14.11
N GLY A 187 -4.27 15.11 -13.14
CA GLY A 187 -3.59 16.39 -13.36
C GLY A 187 -2.09 16.26 -13.69
N LEU A 188 -1.47 15.15 -13.29
CA LEU A 188 -0.05 14.85 -13.52
C LEU A 188 0.23 14.34 -14.94
N CYS A 189 -0.75 13.66 -15.54
CA CYS A 189 -0.64 13.10 -16.88
C CYS A 189 -0.66 14.18 -17.97
N THR A 190 0.09 13.96 -19.04
CA THR A 190 -0.16 14.65 -20.32
C THR A 190 -1.41 14.09 -20.99
N ASP A 191 -1.90 14.73 -22.05
CA ASP A 191 -3.01 14.18 -22.84
C ASP A 191 -2.71 12.77 -23.36
N GLN A 192 -1.46 12.51 -23.77
CA GLN A 192 -1.01 11.20 -24.20
C GLN A 192 -1.03 10.19 -23.04
N GLY A 193 -0.48 10.57 -21.88
CA GLY A 193 -0.50 9.72 -20.68
C GLY A 193 -1.91 9.39 -20.22
N ALA A 194 -2.81 10.38 -20.24
CA ALA A 194 -4.21 10.21 -19.84
C ALA A 194 -4.99 9.29 -20.81
N ARG A 195 -4.72 9.36 -22.12
CA ARG A 195 -5.31 8.42 -23.10
C ARG A 195 -4.82 7.00 -22.88
N LEU A 196 -3.51 6.82 -22.71
CA LEU A 196 -2.92 5.51 -22.44
C LEU A 196 -3.47 4.91 -21.14
N ALA A 197 -3.62 5.71 -20.09
CA ALA A 197 -4.28 5.27 -18.87
C ALA A 197 -5.74 4.85 -19.15
N ALA A 198 -6.54 5.69 -19.80
CA ALA A 198 -7.94 5.40 -20.07
C ALA A 198 -8.16 4.09 -20.86
N GLU A 199 -7.30 3.77 -21.83
CA GLU A 199 -7.36 2.53 -22.61
C GLU A 199 -7.15 1.26 -21.77
N HIS A 200 -6.40 1.38 -20.67
CA HIS A 200 -6.14 0.28 -19.74
C HIS A 200 -7.17 0.21 -18.60
N PHE A 201 -7.63 1.36 -18.10
CA PHE A 201 -8.50 1.43 -16.92
C PHE A 201 -10.00 1.54 -17.23
N ALA A 202 -10.42 1.82 -18.48
CA ALA A 202 -11.81 1.64 -18.90
C ALA A 202 -12.19 0.15 -19.08
N ARG A 203 -11.21 -0.75 -18.95
CA ARG A 203 -11.35 -2.20 -19.15
C ARG A 203 -11.16 -3.03 -17.87
N MET A 204 -10.92 -2.38 -16.74
CA MET A 204 -10.88 -2.97 -15.40
C MET A 204 -12.16 -2.61 -14.66
#